data_AF-D3SD01-F1
#
_entry.id   AF-D3SD01-F1
#
_cell.length_a   1.000
_cell.length_b   1.000
_cell.length_c   1.000
_cell.angle_alpha   90.00
_cell.angle_beta   90.00
_cell.angle_gamma   90.00
#
_symmetry.space_group_name_H-M   'P 1'
#
loop_
_entity.id
_entity.type
_entity.pdbx_description
1 polymer ?
#
loop_
_entity_poly.entity_id
_entity_poly.type
_entity_poly.pdbx_seq_one_letter_code
_entity_poly.pdbx_strand_id
1 'polypeptide(L)'
;MPPSNVIDGPRVATWRCPSCQEAVPRLLPNGDSNRIPVPPARMALPDNTVRQACERVQGLRAPEICFACGQAYQELLGTLVRPPAELGDARGEPGLNDSGIIGALLPIADQGTQILIFNVINEELRCTEIERLASFNPDRLTYPGSRGAIAPRIWALYEDHLAQLHARAPTPYTPD
;
A
#
# COMPACT_ATOMS: atom_id res chain seq x y z
N MET A 1 43.75 -12.12 -5.62
CA MET A 1 43.29 -12.96 -4.50
C MET A 1 42.59 -12.05 -3.50
N PRO A 2 41.32 -12.31 -3.12
CA PRO A 2 40.71 -11.56 -2.03
C PRO A 2 41.51 -11.81 -0.74
N PRO A 3 41.62 -10.84 0.18
CA PRO A 3 42.44 -10.96 1.39
C PRO A 3 41.96 -12.13 2.26
N SER A 4 42.90 -12.97 2.70
CA SER A 4 42.70 -14.23 3.45
C SER A 4 42.14 -14.08 4.87
N ASN A 5 41.72 -12.87 5.25
CA ASN A 5 41.48 -12.48 6.63
C ASN A 5 40.01 -12.10 6.90
N VAL A 6 39.13 -12.37 5.93
CA VAL A 6 37.69 -12.15 6.09
C VAL A 6 37.13 -13.35 6.84
N ILE A 7 36.81 -13.15 8.13
CA ILE A 7 35.97 -14.08 8.88
C ILE A 7 34.58 -13.95 8.28
N ASP A 8 34.06 -15.01 7.66
CA ASP A 8 32.67 -15.05 7.20
C ASP A 8 31.76 -14.76 8.39
N GLY A 9 31.06 -13.62 8.33
CA GLY A 9 30.06 -13.27 9.34
C GLY A 9 28.92 -14.30 9.36
N PRO A 10 28.08 -14.29 10.42
CA PRO A 10 26.93 -15.18 10.49
C PRO A 10 26.06 -15.00 9.24
N ARG A 11 25.84 -16.10 8.50
CA ARG A 11 24.94 -16.09 7.34
C ARG A 11 23.52 -15.82 7.84
N VAL A 12 23.04 -14.60 7.64
CA VAL A 12 21.65 -14.26 7.95
C VAL A 12 20.76 -15.07 7.01
N ALA A 13 20.06 -16.06 7.55
CA ALA A 13 19.10 -16.84 6.77
C ALA A 13 18.10 -15.88 6.11
N THR A 14 17.86 -16.06 4.82
CA THR A 14 16.89 -15.27 4.07
C THR A 14 15.53 -15.95 4.07
N TRP A 15 14.51 -15.19 3.71
CA TRP A 15 13.18 -15.70 3.38
C TRP A 15 12.62 -14.89 2.22
N ARG A 16 11.69 -15.45 1.45
CA ARG A 16 11.05 -14.74 0.35
C ARG A 16 9.82 -14.01 0.87
N CYS A 17 9.78 -12.70 0.74
CA CYS A 17 8.63 -11.90 1.16
C CYS A 17 7.44 -12.17 0.22
N PRO A 18 6.24 -12.54 0.71
CA PRO A 18 5.09 -12.82 -0.15
C PRO A 18 4.53 -11.57 -0.84
N SER A 19 4.86 -10.37 -0.36
CA SER A 19 4.40 -9.10 -0.94
C SER A 19 5.24 -8.62 -2.11
N CYS A 20 6.57 -8.47 -1.94
CA CYS A 20 7.48 -8.04 -3.01
C CYS A 20 8.14 -9.20 -3.76
N GLN A 21 7.99 -10.45 -3.29
CA GLN A 21 8.63 -11.65 -3.84
C GLN A 21 10.16 -11.65 -3.78
N GLU A 22 10.79 -10.67 -3.15
CA GLU A 22 12.24 -10.61 -2.99
C GLU A 22 12.76 -11.50 -1.85
N ALA A 23 14.00 -11.98 -2.02
CA ALA A 23 14.72 -12.66 -0.94
C ALA A 23 15.27 -11.61 0.04
N VAL A 24 14.67 -11.53 1.22
CA VAL A 24 15.01 -10.55 2.25
C VAL A 24 15.67 -11.24 3.45
N PRO A 25 16.54 -10.55 4.22
CA PRO A 25 17.10 -11.11 5.44
C PRO A 25 15.98 -11.39 6.45
N ARG A 26 16.10 -12.45 7.26
CA ARG A 26 15.13 -12.74 8.33
C ARG A 26 15.23 -11.77 9.51
N LEU A 27 16.42 -11.24 9.77
CA LEU A 27 16.66 -10.27 10.83
C LEU A 27 17.08 -8.93 10.23
N LEU A 28 16.64 -7.85 10.86
CA LEU A 28 17.09 -6.49 10.61
C LEU A 28 18.45 -6.24 11.28
N PRO A 29 19.20 -5.18 10.90
CA PRO A 29 20.49 -4.87 11.51
C PRO A 29 20.46 -4.65 13.03
N ASN A 30 19.30 -4.31 13.58
CA ASN A 30 19.08 -4.12 15.02
C ASN A 30 18.75 -5.43 15.77
N GLY A 31 18.69 -6.57 15.08
CA GLY A 31 18.34 -7.87 15.66
C GLY A 31 16.85 -8.22 15.66
N ASP A 32 15.97 -7.31 15.22
CA ASP A 32 14.53 -7.56 15.14
C ASP A 32 14.15 -8.45 13.95
N SER A 33 12.98 -9.08 14.02
CA SER A 33 12.43 -9.84 12.90
C SER A 33 12.06 -8.92 11.73
N ASN A 34 12.55 -9.25 10.53
CA ASN A 34 12.13 -8.60 9.28
C ASN A 34 10.82 -9.22 8.75
N ARG A 35 9.86 -9.42 9.65
CA ARG A 35 8.50 -9.88 9.36
C ARG A 35 7.56 -9.11 10.24
N ILE A 36 6.53 -8.55 9.62
CA ILE A 36 5.48 -7.87 10.35
C ILE A 36 4.13 -8.49 9.97
N PRO A 37 3.21 -8.63 10.94
CA PRO A 37 1.85 -9.05 10.65
C PRO A 37 1.12 -7.94 9.88
N VAL A 38 0.25 -8.34 8.95
CA VAL A 38 -0.60 -7.43 8.17
C VAL A 38 -2.06 -7.64 8.57
N PRO A 39 -2.55 -6.88 9.57
CA PRO A 39 -3.96 -6.96 9.95
C PRO A 39 -4.87 -6.44 8.82
N PRO A 40 -6.14 -6.86 8.76
CA PRO A 40 -7.09 -6.41 7.73
C PRO A 40 -7.17 -4.89 7.57
N ALA A 41 -7.10 -4.14 8.68
CA ALA A 41 -7.13 -2.67 8.68
C ALA A 41 -5.89 -2.00 8.04
N ARG A 42 -4.83 -2.77 7.75
CA ARG A 42 -3.66 -2.32 6.96
C ARG A 42 -3.70 -2.84 5.51
N MET A 43 -4.68 -3.68 5.17
CA MET A 43 -4.85 -4.23 3.82
C MET A 43 -6.00 -3.57 3.07
N ALA A 44 -6.99 -2.98 3.74
CA ALA A 44 -8.16 -2.43 3.09
C ALA A 44 -8.74 -1.24 3.86
N LEU A 45 -9.30 -0.28 3.10
CA LEU A 45 -10.12 0.79 3.66
C LEU A 45 -11.39 0.20 4.29
N PRO A 46 -11.89 0.80 5.40
CA PRO A 46 -13.06 0.29 6.12
C PRO A 46 -14.37 0.66 5.41
N ASP A 47 -14.58 0.12 4.21
CA ASP A 47 -15.76 0.32 3.38
C ASP A 47 -16.36 -1.02 2.94
N ASN A 48 -17.69 -1.10 2.88
CA ASN A 48 -18.39 -2.34 2.55
C ASN A 48 -18.12 -2.81 1.11
N THR A 49 -18.06 -1.89 0.15
CA THR A 49 -17.77 -2.22 -1.25
C THR A 49 -16.32 -2.66 -1.39
N VAL A 50 -15.40 -2.01 -0.71
CA VAL A 50 -13.98 -2.42 -0.66
C VAL A 50 -13.85 -3.83 -0.08
N ARG A 51 -14.52 -4.10 1.05
CA ARG A 51 -14.53 -5.44 1.67
C ARG A 51 -15.06 -6.51 0.72
N GLN A 52 -16.21 -6.27 0.07
CA GLN A 52 -16.79 -7.22 -0.88
C GLN A 52 -15.88 -7.48 -2.08
N ALA A 53 -15.18 -6.45 -2.58
CA ALA A 53 -14.21 -6.62 -3.65
C ALA A 53 -13.00 -7.45 -3.19
N CYS A 54 -12.52 -7.24 -1.96
CA CYS A 54 -11.45 -8.05 -1.39
C CYS A 54 -11.83 -9.53 -1.30
N GLU A 55 -13.07 -9.85 -0.90
CA GLU A 55 -13.57 -11.22 -0.80
C GLU A 55 -13.59 -11.97 -2.14
N ARG A 56 -13.71 -11.25 -3.26
CA ARG A 56 -13.69 -11.84 -4.62
C ARG A 56 -12.27 -12.19 -5.09
N VAL A 57 -11.23 -11.64 -4.46
CA VAL A 57 -9.85 -11.93 -4.80
C VAL A 57 -9.49 -13.34 -4.35
N GLN A 58 -9.07 -14.17 -5.30
CA GLN A 58 -8.66 -15.54 -5.06
C GLN A 58 -7.19 -15.61 -4.64
N GLY A 59 -6.86 -16.60 -3.81
CA GLY A 59 -5.51 -16.87 -3.35
C GLY A 59 -5.37 -16.81 -1.83
N LEU A 60 -4.42 -17.58 -1.30
CA LEU A 60 -4.12 -17.57 0.13
C LEU A 60 -3.46 -16.24 0.49
N ARG A 61 -4.09 -15.46 1.39
CA ARG A 61 -3.49 -14.21 1.86
C ARG A 61 -2.36 -14.53 2.83
N ALA A 62 -1.20 -13.90 2.61
CA ALA A 62 -0.09 -14.02 3.53
C ALA A 62 -0.35 -13.17 4.78
N PRO A 63 -0.22 -13.74 6.00
CA PRO A 63 -0.47 -13.00 7.23
C PRO A 63 0.68 -12.05 7.60
N GLU A 64 1.84 -12.22 6.99
CA GLU A 64 3.06 -11.47 7.27
C GLU A 64 3.78 -11.04 5.99
N ILE A 65 4.42 -9.87 6.03
CA ILE A 65 5.24 -9.32 4.95
C ILE A 65 6.56 -8.78 5.54
N CYS A 66 7.52 -8.44 4.69
CA CYS A 66 8.76 -7.81 5.16
C CYS A 66 8.50 -6.38 5.64
N PHE A 67 9.40 -5.86 6.49
CA PHE A 67 9.27 -4.53 7.09
C PHE A 67 9.13 -3.42 6.03
N ALA A 68 9.90 -3.50 4.94
CA ALA A 68 9.85 -2.53 3.85
C ALA A 68 8.49 -2.49 3.14
N CYS A 69 7.92 -3.66 2.80
CA CYS A 69 6.55 -3.73 2.25
C CYS A 69 5.53 -3.18 3.24
N GLY A 70 5.75 -3.37 4.54
CA GLY A 70 4.94 -2.79 5.60
C GLY A 70 4.82 -1.27 5.53
N GLN A 71 5.94 -0.58 5.33
CA GLN A 71 5.98 0.88 5.18
C GLN A 71 5.26 1.30 3.89
N ALA A 72 5.57 0.65 2.77
CA ALA A 72 4.90 0.93 1.50
C ALA A 72 3.38 0.77 1.58
N TYR A 73 2.88 -0.23 2.32
CA TYR A 73 1.44 -0.40 2.51
C TYR A 73 0.79 0.75 3.26
N GLN A 74 1.48 1.30 4.26
CA GLN A 74 0.98 2.45 5.02
C GLN A 74 0.90 3.71 4.16
N GLU A 75 1.79 3.86 3.19
CA GLU A 75 1.83 5.01 2.28
C GLU A 75 0.89 4.86 1.08
N LEU A 76 0.65 3.63 0.60
CA LEU A 76 -0.16 3.38 -0.58
C LEU A 76 -1.65 3.26 -0.27
N LEU A 77 -2.03 2.68 0.87
CA LEU A 77 -3.44 2.50 1.20
C LEU A 77 -4.13 3.87 1.34
N GLY A 78 -5.27 4.04 0.66
CA GLY A 78 -5.99 5.32 0.68
C GLY A 78 -5.38 6.42 -0.18
N THR A 79 -4.28 6.17 -0.89
CA THR A 79 -3.69 7.16 -1.79
C THR A 79 -4.50 7.29 -3.09
N LEU A 80 -4.59 8.53 -3.58
CA LEU A 80 -5.31 8.87 -4.79
C LEU A 80 -4.51 8.50 -6.04
N VAL A 81 -5.21 8.06 -7.09
CA VAL A 81 -4.60 7.56 -8.33
C VAL A 81 -5.29 8.18 -9.53
N ARG A 82 -4.50 8.74 -10.46
CA ARG A 82 -5.01 9.21 -11.75
C ARG A 82 -5.41 8.04 -12.66
N PRO A 83 -6.39 8.21 -13.56
CA PRO A 83 -6.70 7.23 -14.58
C PRO A 83 -5.47 6.91 -15.46
N PRO A 84 -5.35 5.68 -15.98
CA PRO A 84 -4.19 5.27 -16.75
C PRO A 84 -4.02 6.01 -18.09
N ALA A 85 -5.07 6.65 -18.60
CA ALA A 85 -5.06 7.37 -19.86
C ALA A 85 -4.51 8.81 -19.77
N GLU A 86 -4.34 9.35 -18.56
CA GLU A 86 -3.83 10.70 -18.38
C GLU A 86 -2.30 10.73 -18.46
N LEU A 87 -1.76 11.57 -19.34
CA LEU A 87 -0.33 11.79 -19.51
C LEU A 87 0.09 13.06 -18.76
N GLY A 88 1.20 13.01 -18.03
CA GLY A 88 1.73 14.15 -17.28
C GLY A 88 2.40 13.72 -15.97
N ASP A 89 3.00 14.67 -15.26
CA ASP A 89 3.52 14.42 -13.91
C ASP A 89 2.39 14.55 -12.89
N ALA A 90 1.83 13.43 -12.42
CA ALA A 90 0.76 13.41 -11.43
C ALA A 90 1.15 14.00 -10.07
N ARG A 91 2.46 14.23 -9.84
CA ARG A 91 2.99 14.87 -8.63
C ARG A 91 2.97 16.39 -8.74
N GLY A 92 2.82 16.93 -9.94
CA GLY A 92 2.71 18.38 -10.22
C GLY A 92 1.27 18.88 -10.38
N GLU A 93 0.31 17.97 -10.54
CA GLU A 93 -1.11 18.29 -10.76
C GLU A 93 -2.00 17.57 -9.74
N PRO A 94 -2.98 18.26 -9.14
CA PRO A 94 -3.88 17.64 -8.19
C PRO A 94 -4.86 16.66 -8.84
N GLY A 95 -5.32 15.69 -8.05
CA GLY A 95 -6.38 14.76 -8.44
C GLY A 95 -7.68 15.49 -8.83
N LEU A 96 -8.32 14.97 -9.87
CA LEU A 96 -9.56 15.45 -10.47
C LEU A 96 -10.73 14.46 -10.22
N ASN A 97 -11.89 14.71 -10.83
CA ASN A 97 -13.14 14.05 -10.48
C ASN A 97 -13.15 12.56 -10.85
N ASP A 98 -12.28 12.18 -11.77
CA ASP A 98 -12.03 10.82 -12.23
C ASP A 98 -10.88 10.14 -11.47
N SER A 99 -10.27 10.80 -10.49
CA SER A 99 -9.26 10.18 -9.63
C SER A 99 -9.87 9.09 -8.78
N GLY A 100 -9.21 7.93 -8.80
CA GLY A 100 -9.53 6.80 -7.98
C GLY A 100 -8.78 6.81 -6.65
N ILE A 101 -8.99 5.76 -5.88
CA ILE A 101 -8.32 5.52 -4.60
C ILE A 101 -7.84 4.07 -4.52
N ILE A 102 -6.63 3.87 -3.98
CA ILE A 102 -6.16 2.55 -3.59
C ILE A 102 -6.99 2.09 -2.39
N GLY A 103 -7.99 1.26 -2.63
CA GLY A 103 -8.90 0.79 -1.60
C GLY A 103 -8.36 -0.43 -0.85
N ALA A 104 -7.52 -1.24 -1.50
CA ALA A 104 -6.91 -2.40 -0.85
C ALA A 104 -5.56 -2.82 -1.44
N LEU A 105 -4.75 -3.44 -0.59
CA LEU A 105 -3.45 -4.04 -0.84
C LEU A 105 -3.47 -5.46 -0.26
N LEU A 106 -3.53 -6.47 -1.11
CA LEU A 106 -3.71 -7.86 -0.72
C LEU A 106 -2.44 -8.65 -1.02
N PRO A 107 -1.62 -9.02 0.00
CA PRO A 107 -0.48 -9.89 -0.21
C PRO A 107 -0.99 -11.32 -0.46
N ILE A 108 -0.86 -11.80 -1.69
CA ILE A 108 -1.21 -13.15 -2.08
C ILE A 108 0.06 -14.01 -2.02
N ALA A 109 -0.01 -15.10 -1.26
CA ALA A 109 1.10 -16.03 -1.10
C ALA A 109 1.65 -16.45 -2.46
N ASP A 110 2.97 -16.33 -2.63
CA ASP A 110 3.73 -16.67 -3.84
C ASP A 110 3.33 -15.91 -5.13
N GLN A 111 2.45 -14.91 -5.05
CA GLN A 111 1.99 -14.13 -6.22
C GLN A 111 2.29 -12.63 -6.11
N GLY A 112 2.72 -12.16 -4.93
CA GLY A 112 2.96 -10.75 -4.67
C GLY A 112 1.71 -10.04 -4.17
N THR A 113 1.75 -8.72 -4.18
CA THR A 113 0.63 -7.88 -3.73
C THR A 113 -0.28 -7.52 -4.88
N GLN A 114 -1.58 -7.74 -4.72
CA GLN A 114 -2.60 -7.15 -5.57
C GLN A 114 -3.07 -5.81 -5.01
N ILE A 115 -3.12 -4.79 -5.85
CA ILE A 115 -3.67 -3.47 -5.57
C ILE A 115 -5.06 -3.41 -6.20
N LEU A 116 -6.07 -3.07 -5.40
CA LEU A 116 -7.42 -2.83 -5.88
C LEU A 116 -7.68 -1.32 -5.89
N ILE A 117 -7.95 -0.76 -7.06
CA ILE A 117 -8.20 0.66 -7.27
C ILE A 117 -9.69 0.85 -7.52
N PHE A 118 -10.28 1.79 -6.80
CA PHE A 118 -11.70 2.08 -6.84
C PHE A 118 -11.94 3.46 -7.43
N ASN A 119 -12.92 3.55 -8.32
CA ASN A 119 -13.41 4.77 -8.91
C ASN A 119 -14.92 4.90 -8.68
N VAL A 120 -15.45 6.10 -8.91
CA VAL A 120 -16.89 6.35 -8.90
C VAL A 120 -17.43 6.28 -10.31
N ILE A 121 -18.35 5.36 -10.56
CA ILE A 121 -19.07 5.22 -11.83
C ILE A 121 -20.56 5.32 -11.53
N ASN A 122 -21.24 6.29 -12.15
CA ASN A 122 -22.67 6.56 -11.90
C ASN A 122 -22.97 6.71 -10.39
N GLU A 123 -22.19 7.53 -9.69
CA GLU A 123 -22.30 7.79 -8.25
C GLU A 123 -22.00 6.59 -7.32
N GLU A 124 -21.69 5.43 -7.88
CA GLU A 124 -21.36 4.23 -7.13
C GLU A 124 -19.85 3.98 -7.11
N LEU A 125 -19.32 3.65 -5.94
CA LEU A 125 -17.95 3.17 -5.80
C LEU A 125 -17.84 1.77 -6.43
N ARG A 126 -16.87 1.57 -7.31
CA ARG A 126 -16.61 0.27 -7.95
C ARG A 126 -15.12 0.01 -8.02
N CYS A 127 -14.73 -1.25 -7.79
CA CYS A 127 -13.38 -1.72 -8.10
C CYS A 127 -13.27 -1.79 -9.63
N THR A 128 -12.47 -0.91 -10.22
CA THR A 128 -12.33 -0.82 -11.68
C THR A 128 -11.02 -1.42 -12.17
N GLU A 129 -9.99 -1.45 -11.32
CA GLU A 129 -8.67 -1.94 -11.68
C GLU A 129 -8.12 -2.85 -10.58
N ILE A 130 -7.50 -3.94 -11.00
CA ILE A 130 -6.74 -4.85 -10.14
C ILE A 130 -5.35 -4.98 -10.74
N GLU A 131 -4.35 -4.48 -10.04
CA GLU A 131 -2.97 -4.45 -10.49
C GLU A 131 -2.05 -5.24 -9.56
N ARG A 132 -0.86 -5.61 -10.03
CA ARG A 132 0.19 -6.13 -9.15
C ARG A 132 1.07 -4.97 -8.71
N LEU A 133 1.44 -4.92 -7.43
CA LEU A 133 2.31 -3.89 -6.89
C LEU A 133 3.64 -3.76 -7.66
N ALA A 134 4.22 -4.88 -8.09
CA ALA A 134 5.45 -4.89 -8.87
C ALA A 134 5.32 -4.29 -10.29
N SER A 135 4.08 -4.11 -10.77
CA SER A 135 3.78 -3.57 -12.10
C SER A 135 2.99 -2.26 -12.05
N PHE A 136 2.64 -1.80 -10.84
CA PHE A 136 1.91 -0.56 -10.64
C PHE A 136 2.78 0.62 -11.07
N ASN A 137 2.22 1.54 -11.85
CA ASN A 137 2.91 2.75 -12.25
C ASN A 137 2.83 3.81 -11.12
N PRO A 138 3.93 4.10 -10.39
CA PRO A 138 3.92 5.07 -9.30
C PRO A 138 3.67 6.50 -9.78
N ASP A 139 3.89 6.80 -11.06
CA ASP A 139 3.66 8.13 -11.63
C ASP A 139 2.16 8.46 -11.75
N ARG A 140 1.26 7.51 -11.42
CA ARG A 140 -0.19 7.76 -11.32
C ARG A 140 -0.61 8.29 -9.95
N LEU A 141 0.26 8.19 -8.93
CA LEU A 141 -0.06 8.65 -7.59
C LEU A 141 -0.19 10.17 -7.58
N THR A 142 -1.30 10.66 -7.04
CA THR A 142 -1.60 12.09 -6.97
C THR A 142 -2.06 12.47 -5.56
N TYR A 143 -2.29 13.77 -5.36
CA TYR A 143 -2.69 14.36 -4.10
C TYR A 143 -3.99 15.15 -4.27
N PRO A 144 -4.76 15.35 -3.20
CA PRO A 144 -5.95 16.19 -3.25
C PRO A 144 -5.58 17.66 -3.53
N GLY A 145 -6.10 18.25 -4.60
CA GLY A 145 -5.96 19.70 -4.82
C GLY A 145 -6.98 20.52 -4.05
N SER A 146 -8.26 20.17 -4.19
CA SER A 146 -9.37 20.75 -3.45
C SER A 146 -10.53 19.77 -3.41
N ARG A 147 -11.39 19.84 -2.39
CA ARG A 147 -12.55 18.94 -2.22
C ARG A 147 -13.46 18.91 -3.46
N GLY A 148 -13.68 20.05 -4.12
CA GLY A 148 -14.55 20.16 -5.29
C GLY A 148 -13.98 19.56 -6.57
N ALA A 149 -12.71 19.16 -6.55
CA ALA A 149 -12.04 18.54 -7.69
C ALA A 149 -12.15 17.02 -7.68
N ILE A 150 -12.56 16.36 -6.58
CA ILE A 150 -12.59 14.89 -6.46
C ILE A 150 -14.02 14.41 -6.24
N ALA A 151 -14.37 13.24 -6.78
CA ALA A 151 -15.67 12.64 -6.55
C ALA A 151 -15.99 12.52 -5.04
N PRO A 152 -17.17 12.99 -4.57
CA PRO A 152 -17.47 13.06 -3.14
C PRO A 152 -17.29 11.74 -2.37
N ARG A 153 -17.58 10.60 -3.00
CA ARG A 153 -17.42 9.28 -2.38
C ARG A 153 -15.94 8.90 -2.18
N ILE A 154 -15.08 9.26 -3.13
CA ILE A 154 -13.62 9.07 -3.01
C ILE A 154 -13.06 9.99 -1.94
N TRP A 155 -13.49 11.25 -1.95
CA TRP A 155 -13.07 12.24 -0.95
C TRP A 155 -13.40 11.79 0.48
N ALA A 156 -14.62 11.29 0.70
CA ALA A 156 -15.03 10.79 2.02
C ALA A 156 -14.14 9.63 2.50
N LEU A 157 -13.81 8.66 1.63
CA LEU A 157 -12.91 7.56 1.97
C LEU A 157 -11.50 8.04 2.30
N TYR A 158 -11.00 9.01 1.53
CA TYR A 158 -9.70 9.62 1.75
C TYR A 158 -9.63 10.35 3.11
N GLU A 159 -10.62 11.22 3.41
CA GLU A 159 -10.72 11.93 4.69
C GLU A 159 -10.82 10.96 5.87
N ASP A 160 -11.68 9.94 5.79
CA ASP A 160 -11.84 8.94 6.84
C ASP A 160 -10.54 8.17 7.09
N HIS A 161 -9.80 7.85 6.04
CA HIS A 161 -8.52 7.16 6.16
C HIS A 161 -7.45 8.06 6.80
N LEU A 162 -7.33 9.31 6.34
CA LEU A 162 -6.42 10.29 6.93
C LEU A 162 -6.70 10.47 8.42
N ALA A 163 -7.98 10.64 8.81
CA ALA A 163 -8.37 10.79 10.21
C ALA A 163 -7.90 9.59 11.06
N GLN A 164 -8.00 8.37 10.54
CA GLN A 164 -7.49 7.17 11.22
C GLN A 164 -5.97 7.14 11.33
N LEU A 165 -5.24 7.60 10.31
CA LEU A 165 -3.78 7.72 10.37
C LEU A 165 -3.35 8.74 11.44
N HIS A 166 -4.02 9.90 11.49
CA HIS A 166 -3.77 10.93 12.50
C HIS A 166 -4.11 10.46 13.92
N ALA A 167 -5.21 9.73 14.09
CA ALA A 167 -5.58 9.17 15.41
C ALA A 167 -4.61 8.09 15.91
N ARG A 168 -3.85 7.46 15.01
CA ARG A 168 -2.83 6.44 15.33
C ARG A 168 -1.42 7.03 15.46
N ALA A 169 -1.23 8.30 15.13
CA ALA A 169 0.07 8.94 15.27
C ALA A 169 0.44 9.00 16.77
N PRO A 170 1.66 8.59 17.16
CA PRO A 170 2.11 8.79 18.53
C PRO A 170 2.03 10.28 18.87
N THR A 171 1.49 10.59 20.06
CA THR A 171 1.39 11.96 20.56
C THR A 171 2.78 12.61 20.47
N PRO A 172 2.92 13.83 19.91
CA PRO A 172 4.20 14.51 19.87
C PRO A 172 4.80 14.56 21.28
N TYR A 173 6.09 14.25 21.41
CA TYR A 173 6.82 14.49 22.63
C TYR A 173 6.75 15.98 22.95
N THR A 174 6.00 16.35 23.99
CA THR A 174 6.09 17.64 24.66
C THR A 174 7.12 17.50 25.78
N PRO A 175 8.33 18.07 25.65
CA PRO A 175 9.22 18.20 26.79
C PRO A 175 8.57 19.12 27.82
N ASP A 176 8.54 18.68 29.07
CA ASP A 176 8.25 19.52 30.25
C ASP A 176 9.36 20.57 30.45
#